data_AF-A0A1V6FFX9-F1
#
_entry.id   AF-A0A1V6FFX9-F1
#
_cell.length_a   1.000
_cell.length_b   1.000
_cell.length_c   1.000
_cell.angle_alpha   90.00
_cell.angle_beta   90.00
_cell.angle_gamma   90.00
#
_symmetry.space_group_name_H-M   'P 1'
#
loop_
_entity.id
_entity.type
_entity.pdbx_description
1 polymer ?
#
loop_
_entity_poly.entity_id
_entity_poly.type
_entity_poly.pdbx_seq_one_letter_code
_entity_poly.pdbx_strand_id
1 'polypeptide(L)'
;MHYLYDNQGNFNPLPNRDIWVLLEEDFDLATEPDVIEEIWIWDKYRPMFITLKNTNELVIKNRQTEEEEKIPCELSYSIEGEEVIEDDFKEQSPLFAGKSIKIKAPAINPSGWMIWIQNKQAGYKVITKNWTGDEPLELKLPDNLPCECGEFQIDICEQEDRIPIETLFFRYIPFVQLEFPRDLIIPDPKIGHKKEFGKILLEKDFQDWVLKTDEKIQYKYIENGYQIELLPEKDTLRFSFMKQNKPETETNFKITIPRLKWKTSKNITWFDKSLQIKRDELIAGTDFYLTVCTNDFDTKYDLSAILETNGQRLQEAKFIRKGMVQNLLLNQFYDTIQKNNDKIMLRTEIRNAINERLLNQVDIIHLPEITKEKSKSKPQKQTDLSKPPNKKKDIINMRPYVKGGSGMKKGRGFSRQEIIEASVTLNDIRCLHIPFDKRRKSTYLENIEILKSLTGDD
;
A
#
# COMPACT_ATOMS: atom_id res chain seq x y z
N MET A 1 -7.31 21.64 15.80
CA MET A 1 -6.23 21.04 16.61
C MET A 1 -6.90 20.66 17.93
N HIS A 2 -7.08 19.36 18.21
CA HIS A 2 -7.71 18.91 19.46
C HIS A 2 -6.65 18.94 20.56
N TYR A 3 -6.90 19.63 21.67
CA TYR A 3 -6.01 19.67 22.83
C TYR A 3 -6.40 18.56 23.79
N LEU A 4 -5.42 17.78 24.30
CA LEU A 4 -5.66 16.71 25.28
C LEU A 4 -6.20 17.22 26.63
N TYR A 5 -6.00 18.50 26.92
CA TYR A 5 -6.50 19.15 28.13
C TYR A 5 -7.17 20.47 27.76
N ASP A 6 -8.26 20.80 28.45
CA ASP A 6 -8.91 22.10 28.35
C ASP A 6 -8.17 23.19 29.16
N ASN A 7 -8.66 24.42 29.08
CA ASN A 7 -8.08 25.56 29.80
C ASN A 7 -8.20 25.45 31.34
N GLN A 8 -8.97 24.48 31.83
CA GLN A 8 -9.18 24.20 33.25
C GLN A 8 -8.35 22.97 33.72
N GLY A 9 -7.61 22.32 32.82
CA GLY A 9 -6.82 21.14 33.10
C GLY A 9 -7.63 19.83 33.08
N ASN A 10 -8.87 19.85 32.62
CA ASN A 10 -9.65 18.63 32.44
C ASN A 10 -9.19 17.90 31.18
N PHE A 11 -9.11 16.58 31.26
CA PHE A 11 -8.74 15.73 30.14
C PHE A 11 -9.86 15.72 29.08
N ASN A 12 -9.54 16.12 27.85
CA ASN A 12 -10.48 16.12 26.73
C ASN A 12 -10.49 14.75 26.03
N PRO A 13 -11.67 14.19 25.74
CA PRO A 13 -11.75 12.98 24.95
C PRO A 13 -11.24 13.22 23.51
N LEU A 14 -10.65 12.19 22.92
CA LEU A 14 -10.22 12.21 21.52
C LEU A 14 -11.41 12.02 20.58
N PRO A 15 -11.39 12.62 19.39
CA PRO A 15 -12.45 12.35 18.42
C PRO A 15 -12.42 10.89 17.97
N ASN A 16 -13.59 10.25 17.88
CA ASN A 16 -13.71 8.86 17.43
C ASN A 16 -13.56 8.72 15.89
N ARG A 17 -12.35 8.94 15.38
CA ARG A 17 -12.02 8.94 13.94
C ARG A 17 -10.55 8.55 13.69
N ASP A 18 -10.12 8.64 12.44
CA ASP A 18 -8.72 8.50 12.08
C ASP A 18 -7.87 9.68 12.57
N ILE A 19 -6.78 9.38 13.28
CA ILE A 19 -5.87 10.38 13.84
C ILE A 19 -4.40 10.02 13.62
N TRP A 20 -3.56 11.06 13.61
CA TRP A 20 -2.11 10.91 13.72
C TRP A 20 -1.68 11.08 15.17
N VAL A 21 -0.93 10.11 15.68
CA VAL A 21 -0.34 10.12 17.02
C VAL A 21 1.17 10.18 16.86
N LEU A 22 1.83 11.02 17.65
CA LEU A 22 3.29 11.08 17.72
C LEU A 22 3.70 10.58 19.12
N LEU A 23 4.35 9.41 19.18
CA LEU A 23 4.77 8.79 20.43
C LEU A 23 6.29 8.75 20.56
N GLU A 24 6.81 8.86 21.77
CA GLU A 24 8.23 8.63 22.08
C GLU A 24 8.59 7.13 21.94
N GLU A 25 9.84 6.80 21.62
CA GLU A 25 10.34 5.43 21.32
C GLU A 25 9.96 4.37 22.36
N ASP A 26 9.89 4.78 23.63
CA ASP A 26 9.57 3.92 24.76
C ASP A 26 8.07 3.59 24.90
N PHE A 27 7.22 4.18 24.08
CA PHE A 27 5.78 3.97 24.13
C PHE A 27 5.26 3.24 22.89
N ASP A 28 4.27 2.38 23.13
CA ASP A 28 3.52 1.65 22.11
C ASP A 28 2.02 1.92 22.23
N LEU A 29 1.29 1.55 21.18
CA LEU A 29 -0.16 1.54 21.17
C LEU A 29 -0.67 0.12 21.34
N ALA A 30 -1.75 -0.05 22.12
CA ALA A 30 -2.51 -1.30 22.11
C ALA A 30 -3.25 -1.49 20.78
N THR A 31 -3.68 -0.39 20.16
CA THR A 31 -4.27 -0.37 18.82
C THR A 31 -3.17 -0.49 17.77
N GLU A 32 -3.22 -1.52 16.93
CA GLU A 32 -2.24 -1.73 15.85
C GLU A 32 -2.29 -0.55 14.85
N PRO A 33 -1.19 0.20 14.67
CA PRO A 33 -1.19 1.36 13.80
C PRO A 33 -1.03 0.99 12.33
N ASP A 34 -1.68 1.78 11.47
CA ASP A 34 -1.39 1.83 10.04
C ASP A 34 -0.09 2.63 9.82
N VAL A 35 1.04 1.98 10.09
CA VAL A 35 2.36 2.59 9.90
C VAL A 35 2.62 2.79 8.41
N ILE A 36 2.41 4.01 7.92
CA ILE A 36 2.62 4.36 6.51
C ILE A 36 4.12 4.30 6.16
N GLU A 37 4.99 4.81 7.04
CA GLU A 37 6.47 4.73 6.95
C GLU A 37 7.11 4.77 8.36
N GLU A 38 8.27 4.13 8.54
CA GLU A 38 9.10 4.29 9.76
C GLU A 38 9.95 5.56 9.63
N ILE A 39 9.31 6.72 9.75
CA ILE A 39 9.99 8.01 9.85
C ILE A 39 10.12 8.33 11.33
N TRP A 40 11.35 8.42 11.83
CA TRP A 40 11.58 8.97 13.17
C TRP A 40 11.65 10.50 13.07
N ILE A 41 10.85 11.18 13.88
CA ILE A 41 10.96 12.62 14.07
C ILE A 41 11.94 12.85 15.23
N TRP A 42 13.01 13.60 14.95
CA TRP A 42 14.08 13.90 15.90
C TRP A 42 14.73 12.67 16.53
N ASP A 43 14.76 11.54 15.81
CA ASP A 43 15.32 10.24 16.26
C ASP A 43 14.74 9.74 17.59
N LYS A 44 13.56 10.25 17.98
CA LYS A 44 12.97 10.01 19.30
C LYS A 44 11.47 9.72 19.22
N TYR A 45 10.79 10.30 18.24
CA TYR A 45 9.35 10.17 18.13
C TYR A 45 8.93 9.44 16.86
N ARG A 46 7.94 8.57 16.99
CA ARG A 46 7.38 7.76 15.91
C ARG A 46 5.95 8.25 15.60
N PRO A 47 5.71 8.79 14.40
CA PRO A 47 4.38 9.10 13.92
C PRO A 47 3.65 7.80 13.57
N MET A 48 2.42 7.69 14.02
CA MET A 48 1.55 6.54 13.80
C MET A 48 0.19 7.06 13.34
N PHE A 49 -0.37 6.46 12.30
CA PHE A 49 -1.75 6.70 11.90
C PHE A 49 -2.61 5.57 12.47
N ILE A 50 -3.66 5.92 13.19
CA ILE A 50 -4.57 4.94 13.79
C ILE A 50 -6.02 5.35 13.53
N THR A 51 -6.89 4.36 13.48
CA THR A 51 -8.34 4.57 13.50
C THR A 51 -8.87 4.30 14.91
N LEU A 52 -9.59 5.28 15.47
CA LEU A 52 -10.26 5.11 16.76
C LEU A 52 -11.70 4.64 16.62
N LYS A 53 -12.26 4.58 15.40
CA LYS A 53 -13.69 4.47 15.08
C LYS A 53 -14.47 3.38 15.85
N ASN A 54 -13.78 2.30 16.22
CA ASN A 54 -14.34 1.12 16.92
C ASN A 54 -13.75 0.92 18.32
N THR A 55 -13.18 1.97 18.91
CA THR A 55 -12.54 1.94 20.23
C THR A 55 -13.08 3.06 21.10
N ASN A 56 -13.37 2.74 22.36
CA ASN A 56 -13.85 3.73 23.32
C ASN A 56 -12.71 4.50 23.98
N GLU A 57 -11.48 4.05 23.80
CA GLU A 57 -10.28 4.68 24.35
C GLU A 57 -9.06 4.35 23.48
N LEU A 58 -8.13 5.30 23.40
CA LEU A 58 -6.76 5.07 22.98
C LEU A 58 -5.95 4.59 24.19
N VAL A 59 -5.30 3.43 24.06
CA VAL A 59 -4.43 2.89 25.12
C VAL A 59 -2.97 2.99 24.67
N ILE A 60 -2.19 3.74 25.43
CA ILE A 60 -0.75 3.94 25.24
C ILE A 60 -0.04 3.14 26.33
N LYS A 61 0.95 2.33 25.97
CA LYS A 61 1.70 1.49 26.91
C LYS A 61 3.17 1.89 26.94
N ASN A 62 3.72 2.09 28.13
CA ASN A 62 5.15 2.25 28.32
C ASN A 62 5.85 0.88 28.25
N ARG A 63 6.83 0.72 27.37
CA ARG A 63 7.57 -0.53 27.19
C ARG A 63 8.50 -0.86 28.35
N GLN A 64 8.99 0.15 29.07
CA GLN A 64 9.92 -0.02 30.17
C GLN A 64 9.22 -0.33 31.49
N THR A 65 8.09 0.33 31.75
CA THR A 65 7.34 0.20 33.02
C THR A 65 6.13 -0.73 32.92
N GLU A 66 5.71 -1.07 31.70
CA GLU A 66 4.44 -1.75 31.37
C GLU A 66 3.18 -0.98 31.79
N GLU A 67 3.31 0.26 32.25
CA GLU A 67 2.17 1.10 32.62
C GLU A 67 1.36 1.51 31.39
N GLU A 68 0.03 1.54 31.55
CA GLU A 68 -0.92 1.93 30.51
C GLU A 68 -1.57 3.27 30.84
N GLU A 69 -1.56 4.18 29.87
CA GLU A 69 -2.34 5.41 29.87
C GLU A 69 -3.53 5.25 28.93
N LYS A 70 -4.72 5.57 29.45
CA LYS A 70 -5.99 5.41 28.74
C LYS A 70 -6.61 6.76 28.48
N ILE A 71 -6.86 7.02 27.21
CA ILE A 71 -7.37 8.29 26.71
C ILE A 71 -8.75 8.03 26.11
N PRO A 72 -9.86 8.46 26.74
CA PRO A 72 -11.20 8.18 26.24
C PRO A 72 -11.46 8.80 24.86
N CYS A 73 -12.27 8.13 24.06
CA CYS A 73 -12.83 8.64 22.81
C CYS A 73 -14.19 9.30 23.07
N GLU A 74 -14.47 10.37 22.33
CA GLU A 74 -15.76 11.03 22.30
C GLU A 74 -16.75 10.14 21.55
N LEU A 75 -17.82 9.72 22.22
CA LEU A 75 -18.92 9.04 21.55
C LEU A 75 -19.56 10.02 20.56
N SER A 76 -19.66 9.62 19.30
CA SER A 76 -20.29 10.41 18.25
C SER A 76 -21.57 9.72 17.77
N TYR A 77 -22.36 10.45 16.99
CA TYR A 77 -23.55 9.94 16.35
C TYR A 77 -23.20 8.84 15.34
N SER A 78 -24.10 7.87 15.20
CA SER A 78 -23.93 6.82 14.20
C SER A 78 -25.17 6.70 13.31
N ILE A 79 -24.95 6.17 12.11
CA ILE A 79 -26.00 5.83 11.16
C ILE A 79 -26.01 4.33 10.92
N GLU A 80 -27.19 3.74 11.03
CA GLU A 80 -27.43 2.34 10.76
C GLU A 80 -28.60 2.21 9.79
N GLY A 81 -28.71 1.08 9.10
CA GLY A 81 -29.80 0.87 8.14
C GLY A 81 -29.87 -0.57 7.68
N GLU A 82 -30.97 -0.88 7.02
CA GLU A 82 -31.16 -2.18 6.38
C GLU A 82 -30.47 -2.21 5.01
N GLU A 83 -30.05 -3.40 4.59
CA GLU A 83 -29.47 -3.64 3.25
C GLU A 83 -28.30 -2.70 2.93
N VAL A 84 -27.27 -2.72 3.79
CA VAL A 84 -26.03 -1.98 3.56
C VAL A 84 -25.23 -2.65 2.45
N ILE A 85 -24.90 -1.89 1.41
CA ILE A 85 -24.09 -2.34 0.29
C ILE A 85 -22.66 -1.88 0.52
N GLU A 86 -21.74 -2.84 0.57
CA GLU A 86 -20.35 -2.55 0.86
C GLU A 86 -19.58 -2.08 -0.39
N ASP A 87 -18.88 -0.97 -0.26
CA ASP A 87 -17.81 -0.54 -1.16
C ASP A 87 -16.70 0.14 -0.33
N ASP A 88 -15.67 0.69 -0.97
CA ASP A 88 -14.54 1.33 -0.27
C ASP A 88 -14.95 2.58 0.53
N PHE A 89 -16.15 3.13 0.32
CA PHE A 89 -16.67 4.27 1.06
C PHE A 89 -17.57 3.88 2.23
N LYS A 90 -17.78 2.57 2.50
CA LYS A 90 -18.69 2.08 3.54
C LYS A 90 -18.50 2.72 4.92
N GLU A 91 -17.26 3.06 5.27
CA GLU A 91 -16.94 3.69 6.55
C GLU A 91 -17.19 5.21 6.57
N GLN A 92 -17.08 5.91 5.44
CA GLN A 92 -17.18 7.37 5.39
C GLN A 92 -18.58 7.84 5.00
N SER A 93 -19.21 7.09 4.10
CA SER A 93 -20.53 7.38 3.55
C SER A 93 -21.19 6.05 3.17
N PRO A 94 -21.74 5.29 4.13
CA PRO A 94 -22.36 3.99 3.87
C PRO A 94 -23.47 4.10 2.81
N LEU A 95 -23.60 3.07 1.98
CA LEU A 95 -24.64 2.97 0.97
C LEU A 95 -25.76 2.07 1.46
N PHE A 96 -26.96 2.62 1.53
CA PHE A 96 -28.17 1.89 1.90
C PHE A 96 -29.04 1.59 0.67
N ALA A 97 -29.59 0.38 0.60
CA ALA A 97 -30.63 0.01 -0.36
C ALA A 97 -32.01 -0.18 0.28
N GLY A 98 -32.06 -0.30 1.62
CA GLY A 98 -33.27 -0.52 2.40
C GLY A 98 -34.14 0.73 2.56
N LYS A 99 -35.37 0.54 3.05
CA LYS A 99 -36.40 1.58 3.12
C LYS A 99 -36.28 2.51 4.34
N SER A 100 -35.33 2.28 5.22
CA SER A 100 -35.13 3.11 6.40
C SER A 100 -33.68 3.09 6.88
N ILE A 101 -33.30 4.19 7.53
CA ILE A 101 -32.06 4.33 8.29
C ILE A 101 -32.41 4.84 9.69
N LYS A 102 -31.53 4.58 10.65
CA LYS A 102 -31.63 5.03 12.03
C LYS A 102 -30.39 5.84 12.39
N ILE A 103 -30.59 7.01 12.96
CA ILE A 103 -29.53 7.82 13.55
C ILE A 103 -29.54 7.57 15.05
N LYS A 104 -28.40 7.20 15.62
CA LYS A 104 -28.23 7.02 17.07
C LYS A 104 -27.45 8.20 17.64
N ALA A 105 -27.96 8.76 18.73
CA ALA A 105 -27.25 9.77 19.49
C ALA A 105 -26.29 9.12 20.49
N PRO A 106 -25.15 9.75 20.79
CA PRO A 106 -24.22 9.26 21.81
C PRO A 106 -24.72 9.45 23.25
N ALA A 107 -25.67 10.37 23.45
CA ALA A 107 -26.25 10.71 24.75
C ALA A 107 -27.69 11.21 24.58
N ILE A 108 -28.37 11.46 25.71
CA ILE A 108 -29.68 12.12 25.72
C ILE A 108 -29.47 13.64 25.85
N ASN A 109 -30.13 14.42 24.98
CA ASN A 109 -30.24 15.87 25.10
C ASN A 109 -31.70 16.26 25.38
N PRO A 110 -32.02 16.74 26.60
CA PRO A 110 -33.38 17.20 26.95
C PRO A 110 -33.90 18.34 26.06
N SER A 111 -33.01 19.19 25.54
CA SER A 111 -33.36 20.27 24.61
C SER A 111 -33.65 19.77 23.19
N GLY A 112 -33.25 18.53 22.89
CA GLY A 112 -33.42 17.90 21.60
C GLY A 112 -32.54 18.49 20.49
N TRP A 113 -32.58 17.84 19.33
CA TRP A 113 -31.88 18.27 18.13
C TRP A 113 -32.82 18.49 16.97
N MET A 114 -32.31 19.19 15.95
CA MET A 114 -32.91 19.35 14.64
C MET A 114 -32.00 18.71 13.59
N ILE A 115 -32.58 17.94 12.66
CA ILE A 115 -31.80 17.24 11.64
C ILE A 115 -32.03 17.88 10.27
N TRP A 116 -30.95 18.24 9.58
CA TRP A 116 -30.96 18.74 8.21
C TRP A 116 -30.37 17.68 7.29
N ILE A 117 -31.16 17.20 6.34
CA ILE A 117 -30.71 16.24 5.33
C ILE A 117 -30.54 17.00 4.03
N GLN A 118 -29.30 17.12 3.57
CA GLN A 118 -28.92 17.91 2.40
C GLN A 118 -28.49 17.01 1.24
N ASN A 119 -28.82 17.43 0.04
CA ASN A 119 -28.26 16.94 -1.21
C ASN A 119 -27.71 18.14 -1.99
N LYS A 120 -26.56 17.96 -2.63
CA LYS A 120 -25.82 19.04 -3.31
C LYS A 120 -26.65 19.78 -4.37
N GLN A 121 -27.60 19.12 -5.02
CA GLN A 121 -28.39 19.67 -6.12
C GLN A 121 -29.88 19.83 -5.77
N ALA A 122 -30.46 18.90 -5.00
CA ALA A 122 -31.89 18.92 -4.65
C ALA A 122 -32.22 19.84 -3.45
N GLY A 123 -31.22 20.44 -2.81
CA GLY A 123 -31.40 21.28 -1.63
C GLY A 123 -31.47 20.45 -0.35
N TYR A 124 -32.40 20.77 0.55
CA TYR A 124 -32.42 20.19 1.89
C TYR A 124 -33.84 19.86 2.37
N LYS A 125 -33.90 18.97 3.35
CA LYS A 125 -35.10 18.62 4.10
C LYS A 125 -34.81 18.66 5.60
N VAL A 126 -35.69 19.32 6.35
CA VAL A 126 -35.53 19.48 7.79
C VAL A 126 -36.49 18.53 8.52
N ILE A 127 -35.97 17.78 9.47
CA ILE A 127 -36.75 16.96 10.41
C ILE A 127 -36.80 17.72 11.73
N THR A 128 -37.97 18.28 12.03
CA THR A 128 -38.24 19.12 13.21
C THR A 128 -38.86 18.37 14.38
N LYS A 129 -38.89 17.03 14.33
CA LYS A 129 -39.32 16.23 15.49
C LYS A 129 -38.33 16.50 16.63
N ASN A 130 -38.84 16.80 17.84
CA ASN A 130 -38.02 16.92 19.05
C ASN A 130 -37.39 15.56 19.37
N TRP A 131 -36.27 15.28 18.72
CA TRP A 131 -35.49 14.07 18.93
C TRP A 131 -34.45 14.35 20.00
N THR A 132 -34.56 13.65 21.12
CA THR A 132 -33.71 13.83 22.31
C THR A 132 -32.60 12.80 22.40
N GLY A 133 -32.55 11.81 21.50
CA GLY A 133 -31.54 10.74 21.52
C GLY A 133 -31.85 9.56 22.44
N ASP A 134 -32.94 9.62 23.21
CA ASP A 134 -33.38 8.52 24.09
C ASP A 134 -33.65 7.23 23.30
N GLU A 135 -34.23 7.37 22.11
CA GLU A 135 -34.41 6.31 21.12
C GLU A 135 -33.77 6.74 19.78
N PRO A 136 -33.28 5.80 18.95
CA PRO A 136 -32.76 6.12 17.62
C PRO A 136 -33.80 6.84 16.75
N LEU A 137 -33.37 7.87 16.00
CA LEU A 137 -34.24 8.55 15.04
C LEU A 137 -34.36 7.73 13.76
N GLU A 138 -35.53 7.15 13.53
CA GLU A 138 -35.84 6.45 12.28
C GLU A 138 -36.25 7.44 11.16
N LEU A 139 -35.55 7.34 10.03
CA LEU A 139 -35.84 8.06 8.79
C LEU A 139 -36.32 7.07 7.74
N LYS A 140 -37.50 7.32 7.16
CA LYS A 140 -38.06 6.54 6.07
C LYS A 140 -37.51 7.05 4.74
N LEU A 141 -36.99 6.15 3.92
CA LEU A 141 -36.38 6.46 2.64
C LEU A 141 -37.30 6.03 1.48
N PRO A 142 -37.49 6.87 0.45
CA PRO A 142 -36.93 8.22 0.27
C PRO A 142 -37.75 9.34 0.93
N ASP A 143 -38.84 9.01 1.64
CA ASP A 143 -39.81 10.00 2.13
C ASP A 143 -39.20 11.12 2.98
N ASN A 144 -38.10 10.88 3.70
CA ASN A 144 -37.41 11.87 4.51
C ASN A 144 -36.22 12.55 3.80
N LEU A 145 -36.00 12.28 2.52
CA LEU A 145 -34.91 12.85 1.72
C LEU A 145 -35.39 14.06 0.87
N PRO A 146 -34.48 14.95 0.45
CA PRO A 146 -34.79 16.03 -0.50
C PRO A 146 -35.00 15.53 -1.94
N CYS A 147 -34.50 14.34 -2.29
CA CYS A 147 -34.70 13.67 -3.58
C CYS A 147 -34.82 12.15 -3.42
N GLU A 148 -35.14 11.43 -4.50
CA GLU A 148 -35.47 10.00 -4.47
C GLU A 148 -34.29 9.06 -4.16
N CYS A 149 -33.05 9.47 -4.45
CA CYS A 149 -31.81 8.73 -4.25
C CYS A 149 -30.62 9.67 -4.49
N GLY A 150 -29.40 9.26 -4.13
CA GLY A 150 -28.19 10.07 -4.29
C GLY A 150 -27.24 10.00 -3.11
N GLU A 151 -26.36 11.00 -3.01
CA GLU A 151 -25.50 11.25 -1.86
C GLU A 151 -26.10 12.32 -0.96
N PHE A 152 -25.97 12.13 0.36
CA PHE A 152 -26.59 12.97 1.36
C PHE A 152 -25.65 13.31 2.50
N GLN A 153 -25.79 14.52 3.00
CA GLN A 153 -25.19 15.01 4.23
C GLN A 153 -26.29 15.17 5.27
N ILE A 154 -26.03 14.74 6.50
CA ILE A 154 -26.92 14.94 7.65
C ILE A 154 -26.20 15.87 8.61
N ASP A 155 -26.73 17.07 8.81
CA ASP A 155 -26.29 17.94 9.89
C ASP A 155 -27.22 17.78 11.08
N ILE A 156 -26.63 17.45 12.22
CA ILE A 156 -27.31 17.41 13.51
C ILE A 156 -27.06 18.76 14.16
N CYS A 157 -28.13 19.53 14.38
CA CYS A 157 -28.05 20.89 14.91
C CYS A 157 -28.68 20.99 16.30
N GLU A 158 -28.13 21.86 17.13
CA GLU A 158 -28.83 22.33 18.35
C GLU A 158 -30.15 23.02 17.97
N GLN A 159 -31.20 22.82 18.76
CA GLN A 159 -32.52 23.38 18.46
C GLN A 159 -32.56 24.91 18.50
N GLU A 160 -31.88 25.52 19.46
CA GLU A 160 -31.97 26.96 19.72
C GLU A 160 -31.24 27.77 18.65
N ASP A 161 -29.95 27.45 18.42
CA ASP A 161 -29.08 28.24 17.54
C ASP A 161 -28.99 27.70 16.10
N ARG A 162 -29.49 26.48 15.85
CA ARG A 162 -29.41 25.76 14.56
C ARG A 162 -27.99 25.59 14.03
N ILE A 163 -27.01 25.65 14.92
CA ILE A 163 -25.60 25.42 14.59
C ILE A 163 -25.38 23.91 14.51
N PRO A 164 -24.81 23.38 13.40
CA PRO A 164 -24.41 21.98 13.31
C PRO A 164 -23.36 21.64 14.38
N ILE A 165 -23.63 20.60 15.15
CA ILE A 165 -22.70 20.03 16.14
C ILE A 165 -22.00 18.77 15.61
N GLU A 166 -22.62 18.07 14.66
CA GLU A 166 -22.04 16.91 13.98
C GLU A 166 -22.59 16.80 12.55
N THR A 167 -21.77 16.24 11.67
CA THR A 167 -22.13 15.98 10.28
C THR A 167 -21.85 14.52 9.91
N LEU A 168 -22.90 13.81 9.48
CA LEU A 168 -22.80 12.45 8.94
C LEU A 168 -23.01 12.46 7.43
N PHE A 169 -22.47 11.46 6.74
CA PHE A 169 -22.68 11.27 5.30
C PHE A 169 -23.25 9.88 5.04
N PHE A 170 -24.10 9.78 4.03
CA PHE A 170 -24.56 8.50 3.52
C PHE A 170 -24.96 8.59 2.05
N ARG A 171 -25.12 7.43 1.44
CA ARG A 171 -25.63 7.27 0.08
C ARG A 171 -26.86 6.39 0.13
N TYR A 172 -27.81 6.65 -0.76
CA TYR A 172 -29.00 5.82 -0.88
C TYR A 172 -29.34 5.60 -2.34
N ILE A 173 -29.42 4.33 -2.74
CA ILE A 173 -29.98 3.90 -4.01
C ILE A 173 -30.88 2.70 -3.74
N PRO A 174 -32.20 2.80 -4.00
CA PRO A 174 -33.11 1.70 -3.73
C PRO A 174 -32.78 0.49 -4.61
N PHE A 175 -32.80 -0.71 -4.01
CA PHE A 175 -32.65 -2.01 -4.69
C PHE A 175 -31.34 -2.22 -5.46
N VAL A 176 -30.28 -1.45 -5.18
CA VAL A 176 -28.98 -1.68 -5.81
C VAL A 176 -28.28 -2.86 -5.16
N GLN A 177 -27.66 -3.71 -5.98
CA GLN A 177 -26.75 -4.75 -5.52
C GLN A 177 -25.42 -4.61 -6.24
N LEU A 178 -24.35 -4.91 -5.52
CA LEU A 178 -22.98 -4.80 -6.00
C LEU A 178 -22.24 -6.11 -5.74
N GLU A 179 -22.03 -6.88 -6.81
CA GLU A 179 -21.32 -8.16 -6.77
C GLU A 179 -19.90 -7.99 -7.32
N PHE A 180 -18.89 -8.31 -6.52
CA PHE A 180 -17.50 -8.42 -6.98
C PHE A 180 -16.71 -9.33 -6.04
N PRO A 181 -15.52 -9.81 -6.44
CA PRO A 181 -14.70 -10.65 -5.56
C PRO A 181 -14.30 -9.91 -4.28
N ARG A 182 -14.66 -10.49 -3.12
CA ARG A 182 -14.33 -9.99 -1.79
C ARG A 182 -13.18 -10.76 -1.13
N ASP A 183 -12.95 -11.99 -1.55
CA ASP A 183 -11.88 -12.82 -1.02
C ASP A 183 -10.55 -12.51 -1.72
N LEU A 184 -9.44 -12.69 -1.00
CA LEU A 184 -8.10 -12.54 -1.55
C LEU A 184 -7.86 -13.47 -2.73
N ILE A 185 -7.65 -12.87 -3.90
CA ILE A 185 -7.30 -13.54 -5.14
C ILE A 185 -5.79 -13.75 -5.17
N ILE A 186 -5.38 -15.02 -5.29
CA ILE A 186 -4.00 -15.44 -5.42
C ILE A 186 -3.69 -15.66 -6.90
N PRO A 187 -2.65 -15.01 -7.47
CA PRO A 187 -2.34 -15.17 -8.88
C PRO A 187 -1.71 -16.54 -9.18
N ASP A 188 -1.80 -16.96 -10.43
CA ASP A 188 -0.99 -18.08 -10.92
C ASP A 188 0.47 -17.60 -11.06
N PRO A 189 1.47 -18.27 -10.45
CA PRO A 189 2.85 -17.79 -10.48
C PRO A 189 3.47 -17.67 -11.88
N LYS A 190 2.94 -18.38 -12.88
CA LYS A 190 3.41 -18.37 -14.28
C LYS A 190 2.60 -17.40 -15.14
N ILE A 191 1.28 -17.39 -14.97
CA ILE A 191 0.34 -16.66 -15.83
C ILE A 191 0.02 -15.27 -15.29
N GLY A 192 0.08 -15.07 -13.98
CA GLY A 192 -0.33 -13.85 -13.29
C GLY A 192 -1.82 -13.86 -12.93
N HIS A 193 -2.35 -12.68 -12.63
CA HIS A 193 -3.78 -12.49 -12.39
C HIS A 193 -4.59 -12.61 -13.70
N LYS A 194 -5.82 -13.07 -13.55
CA LYS A 194 -6.81 -13.05 -14.63
C LYS A 194 -7.70 -11.81 -14.50
N LYS A 195 -8.48 -11.57 -15.55
CA LYS A 195 -9.52 -10.55 -15.55
C LYS A 195 -10.60 -10.95 -14.56
N GLU A 196 -11.07 -9.98 -13.79
CA GLU A 196 -12.19 -10.14 -12.86
C GLU A 196 -13.38 -9.30 -13.32
N PHE A 197 -14.55 -9.58 -12.75
CA PHE A 197 -15.78 -8.91 -13.11
C PHE A 197 -16.50 -8.40 -11.87
N GLY A 198 -16.90 -7.13 -11.92
CA GLY A 198 -17.90 -6.57 -11.02
C GLY A 198 -19.25 -6.51 -11.73
N LYS A 199 -20.34 -6.76 -11.01
CA LYS A 199 -21.69 -6.52 -11.51
C LYS A 199 -22.37 -5.50 -10.63
N ILE A 200 -23.07 -4.59 -11.26
CA ILE A 200 -24.06 -3.75 -10.59
C ILE A 200 -25.42 -4.17 -11.09
N LEU A 201 -26.27 -4.59 -10.16
CA LEU A 201 -27.63 -5.01 -10.44
C LEU A 201 -28.59 -3.95 -9.89
N LEU A 202 -29.59 -3.63 -10.70
CA LEU A 202 -30.68 -2.71 -10.37
C LEU A 202 -31.98 -3.46 -10.72
N GLU A 203 -32.79 -3.77 -9.72
CA GLU A 203 -33.98 -4.62 -9.94
C GLU A 203 -35.04 -3.95 -10.84
N LYS A 204 -35.27 -2.65 -10.65
CA LYS A 204 -36.32 -1.88 -11.34
C LYS A 204 -35.73 -0.68 -12.07
N ASP A 205 -36.35 -0.34 -13.20
CA ASP A 205 -36.10 0.89 -13.95
C ASP A 205 -34.62 1.09 -14.34
N PHE A 206 -33.87 0.00 -14.52
CA PHE A 206 -32.47 0.00 -14.92
C PHE A 206 -32.19 0.89 -16.14
N GLN A 207 -33.13 0.95 -17.08
CA GLN A 207 -33.01 1.74 -18.32
C GLN A 207 -32.89 3.25 -18.06
N ASP A 208 -33.38 3.72 -16.91
CA ASP A 208 -33.31 5.13 -16.53
C ASP A 208 -31.96 5.49 -15.91
N TRP A 209 -31.09 4.51 -15.65
CA TRP A 209 -29.78 4.72 -15.04
C TRP A 209 -28.68 4.85 -16.07
N VAL A 210 -27.77 5.77 -15.82
CA VAL A 210 -26.56 6.00 -16.61
C VAL A 210 -25.36 5.69 -15.74
N LEU A 211 -24.62 4.66 -16.12
CA LEU A 211 -23.31 4.36 -15.55
C LEU A 211 -22.25 5.28 -16.17
N LYS A 212 -21.52 6.01 -15.32
CA LYS A 212 -20.32 6.75 -15.71
C LYS A 212 -19.08 6.03 -15.17
N THR A 213 -18.14 5.74 -16.06
CA THR A 213 -16.84 5.14 -15.73
C THR A 213 -15.73 5.94 -16.39
N ASP A 214 -14.47 5.74 -15.97
CA ASP A 214 -13.33 6.23 -16.76
C ASP A 214 -13.35 5.63 -18.18
N GLU A 215 -12.91 6.41 -19.18
CA GLU A 215 -12.93 6.04 -20.61
C GLU A 215 -12.21 4.71 -20.93
N LYS A 216 -11.34 4.24 -20.03
CA LYS A 216 -10.53 3.02 -20.21
C LYS A 216 -11.19 1.76 -19.63
N ILE A 217 -12.41 1.83 -19.10
CA ILE A 217 -13.09 0.69 -18.48
C ILE A 217 -14.10 0.12 -19.47
N GLN A 218 -14.01 -1.19 -19.71
CA GLN A 218 -14.97 -1.91 -20.54
C GLN A 218 -16.12 -2.40 -19.66
N TYR A 219 -17.35 -2.19 -20.12
CA TYR A 219 -18.54 -2.75 -19.51
C TYR A 219 -19.52 -3.21 -20.58
N LYS A 220 -20.43 -4.09 -20.19
CA LYS A 220 -21.56 -4.53 -21.03
C LYS A 220 -22.85 -4.50 -20.24
N TYR A 221 -23.95 -4.37 -20.97
CA TYR A 221 -25.30 -4.51 -20.43
C TYR A 221 -25.60 -5.99 -20.15
N ILE A 222 -26.23 -6.24 -19.01
CA ILE A 222 -26.78 -7.54 -18.61
C ILE A 222 -28.25 -7.37 -18.23
N GLU A 223 -28.98 -8.47 -18.04
CA GLU A 223 -30.46 -8.51 -17.94
C GLU A 223 -31.05 -7.50 -16.94
N ASN A 224 -30.35 -7.19 -15.85
CA ASN A 224 -30.78 -6.21 -14.83
C ASN A 224 -29.63 -5.30 -14.37
N GLY A 225 -28.70 -4.93 -15.25
CA GLY A 225 -27.49 -4.28 -14.74
C GLY A 225 -26.36 -4.02 -15.72
N TYR A 226 -25.22 -3.72 -15.12
CA TYR A 226 -23.93 -3.59 -15.79
C TYR A 226 -22.98 -4.69 -15.31
N GLN A 227 -22.22 -5.26 -16.24
CA GLN A 227 -21.04 -6.05 -15.91
C GLN A 227 -19.80 -5.28 -16.35
N ILE A 228 -18.96 -4.94 -15.39
CA ILE A 228 -17.72 -4.20 -15.58
C ILE A 228 -16.54 -5.17 -15.57
N GLU A 229 -15.65 -5.04 -16.55
CA GLU A 229 -14.43 -5.84 -16.66
C GLU A 229 -13.26 -5.13 -15.98
N LEU A 230 -12.61 -5.80 -15.03
CA LEU A 230 -11.42 -5.33 -14.33
C LEU A 230 -10.18 -6.12 -14.76
N LEU A 231 -9.32 -5.45 -15.53
CA LEU A 231 -8.04 -6.00 -15.97
C LEU A 231 -7.07 -6.22 -14.79
N PRO A 232 -6.12 -7.18 -14.87
CA PRO A 232 -5.11 -7.45 -13.85
C PRO A 232 -4.32 -6.23 -13.34
N GLU A 233 -4.11 -5.23 -14.19
CA GLU A 233 -3.33 -4.03 -13.89
C GLU A 233 -4.12 -3.02 -13.04
N LYS A 234 -5.44 -3.17 -12.95
CA LYS A 234 -6.33 -2.30 -12.18
C LYS A 234 -6.97 -3.06 -11.03
N ASP A 235 -6.62 -2.68 -9.81
CA ASP A 235 -7.20 -3.29 -8.60
C ASP A 235 -8.37 -2.49 -8.06
N THR A 236 -8.42 -1.20 -8.37
CA THR A 236 -9.48 -0.29 -7.95
C THR A 236 -10.28 0.19 -9.16
N LEU A 237 -11.60 0.25 -8.99
CA LEU A 237 -12.53 0.82 -9.94
C LEU A 237 -13.32 1.94 -9.27
N ARG A 238 -13.40 3.09 -9.94
CA ARG A 238 -14.27 4.20 -9.57
C ARG A 238 -15.32 4.37 -10.65
N PHE A 239 -16.56 4.57 -10.24
CA PHE A 239 -17.68 4.80 -11.14
C PHE A 239 -18.78 5.57 -10.43
N SER A 240 -19.71 6.15 -11.18
CA SER A 240 -20.92 6.75 -10.62
C SER A 240 -22.17 6.30 -11.35
N PHE A 241 -23.28 6.31 -10.63
CA PHE A 241 -24.62 6.05 -11.13
C PHE A 241 -25.47 7.30 -11.03
N MET A 242 -26.23 7.61 -12.08
CA MET A 242 -27.13 8.75 -12.10
C MET A 242 -28.36 8.43 -12.93
N LYS A 243 -29.56 8.78 -12.45
CA LYS A 243 -30.77 8.70 -13.28
C LYS A 243 -30.72 9.74 -14.40
N GLN A 244 -31.24 9.38 -15.56
CA GLN A 244 -31.22 10.24 -16.74
C GLN A 244 -31.91 11.58 -16.44
N ASN A 245 -31.22 12.68 -16.75
CA ASN A 245 -31.68 14.06 -16.50
C ASN A 245 -31.93 14.42 -15.03
N LYS A 246 -31.41 13.65 -14.07
CA LYS A 246 -31.53 13.91 -12.62
C LYS A 246 -30.17 13.97 -11.92
N PRO A 247 -29.42 15.08 -12.06
CA PRO A 247 -28.06 15.20 -11.52
C PRO A 247 -27.97 15.04 -10.00
N GLU A 248 -29.04 15.32 -9.26
CA GLU A 248 -29.14 15.13 -7.81
C GLU A 248 -29.01 13.67 -7.36
N THR A 249 -29.24 12.72 -8.27
CA THR A 249 -29.17 11.28 -8.01
C THR A 249 -27.79 10.68 -8.25
N GLU A 250 -26.83 11.48 -8.73
CA GLU A 250 -25.48 11.00 -8.96
C GLU A 250 -24.85 10.48 -7.66
N THR A 251 -24.45 9.22 -7.67
CA THR A 251 -23.86 8.52 -6.52
C THR A 251 -22.55 7.89 -6.94
N ASN A 252 -21.47 8.19 -6.21
CA ASN A 252 -20.13 7.71 -6.49
C ASN A 252 -19.84 6.40 -5.75
N PHE A 253 -19.04 5.57 -6.40
CA PHE A 253 -18.62 4.27 -5.90
C PHE A 253 -17.12 4.12 -6.08
N LYS A 254 -16.53 3.38 -5.17
CA LYS A 254 -15.16 2.89 -5.30
C LYS A 254 -15.13 1.46 -4.81
N ILE A 255 -14.67 0.54 -5.66
CA ILE A 255 -14.44 -0.84 -5.26
C ILE A 255 -12.97 -1.16 -5.45
N THR A 256 -12.39 -1.90 -4.53
CA THR A 256 -11.06 -2.49 -4.69
C THR A 256 -11.15 -4.01 -4.59
N ILE A 257 -10.56 -4.70 -5.58
CA ILE A 257 -10.45 -6.15 -5.62
C ILE A 257 -9.20 -6.57 -4.82
N PRO A 258 -9.35 -7.46 -3.82
CA PRO A 258 -8.24 -8.05 -3.07
C PRO A 258 -7.34 -8.93 -3.95
N ARG A 259 -6.37 -8.34 -4.67
CA ARG A 259 -5.39 -9.07 -5.48
C ARG A 259 -4.03 -9.06 -4.82
N LEU A 260 -3.50 -10.26 -4.56
CA LEU A 260 -2.14 -10.40 -4.06
C LEU A 260 -1.12 -10.00 -5.13
N LYS A 261 -0.26 -9.03 -4.81
CA LYS A 261 0.84 -8.57 -5.66
C LYS A 261 2.11 -8.37 -4.85
N TRP A 262 3.26 -8.40 -5.50
CA TRP A 262 4.55 -8.19 -4.83
C TRP A 262 5.54 -7.40 -5.69
N LYS A 263 6.51 -6.77 -5.04
CA LYS A 263 7.64 -6.11 -5.70
C LYS A 263 8.87 -6.17 -4.81
N THR A 264 10.03 -5.92 -5.39
CA THR A 264 11.25 -5.69 -4.60
C THR A 264 11.54 -4.20 -4.49
N SER A 265 12.41 -3.79 -3.56
CA SER A 265 12.84 -2.38 -3.44
C SER A 265 13.60 -1.87 -4.68
N LYS A 266 14.03 -2.75 -5.59
CA LYS A 266 14.65 -2.37 -6.87
C LYS A 266 13.63 -2.16 -7.99
N ASN A 267 12.36 -2.53 -7.77
CA ASN A 267 11.30 -2.42 -8.77
C ASN A 267 10.27 -1.37 -8.35
N ILE A 268 9.86 -0.54 -9.31
CA ILE A 268 8.77 0.42 -9.11
C ILE A 268 7.41 -0.25 -9.31
N THR A 269 7.33 -1.19 -10.27
CA THR A 269 6.10 -1.88 -10.65
C THR A 269 5.77 -3.06 -9.74
N TRP A 270 4.48 -3.27 -9.51
CA TRP A 270 3.95 -4.47 -8.86
C TRP A 270 3.90 -5.64 -9.84
N PHE A 271 4.21 -6.83 -9.34
CA PHE A 271 4.17 -8.09 -10.06
C PHE A 271 3.15 -9.03 -9.45
N ASP A 272 2.66 -9.92 -10.29
CA ASP A 272 1.73 -11.00 -9.98
C ASP A 272 2.28 -12.36 -10.42
N LYS A 273 3.54 -12.40 -10.86
CA LYS A 273 4.27 -13.57 -11.33
C LYS A 273 5.56 -13.74 -10.54
N SER A 274 6.06 -14.97 -10.46
CA SER A 274 7.32 -15.24 -9.76
C SER A 274 8.45 -14.41 -10.35
N LEU A 275 9.18 -13.72 -9.49
CA LEU A 275 10.35 -12.93 -9.86
C LEU A 275 11.57 -13.82 -9.95
N GLN A 276 12.39 -13.60 -10.98
CA GLN A 276 13.72 -14.19 -11.05
C GLN A 276 14.73 -13.17 -10.51
N ILE A 277 15.37 -13.50 -9.39
CA ILE A 277 16.39 -12.65 -8.76
C ILE A 277 17.73 -13.36 -8.87
N LYS A 278 18.76 -12.64 -9.32
CA LYS A 278 20.10 -13.21 -9.34
C LYS A 278 20.70 -13.22 -7.94
N ARG A 279 21.51 -14.23 -7.64
CA ARG A 279 22.14 -14.37 -6.31
C ARG A 279 23.09 -13.22 -5.95
N ASP A 280 23.70 -12.57 -6.94
CA ASP A 280 24.59 -11.42 -6.78
C ASP A 280 23.85 -10.09 -6.52
N GLU A 281 22.52 -10.08 -6.69
CA GLU A 281 21.69 -8.94 -6.33
C GLU A 281 21.50 -8.78 -4.82
N LEU A 282 21.69 -9.87 -4.06
CA LEU A 282 21.72 -9.89 -2.60
C LEU A 282 23.13 -9.52 -2.15
N ILE A 283 23.31 -8.29 -1.68
CA ILE A 283 24.60 -7.77 -1.21
C ILE A 283 24.59 -7.68 0.31
N ALA A 284 25.57 -8.31 0.97
CA ALA A 284 25.71 -8.24 2.41
C ALA A 284 25.83 -6.77 2.89
N GLY A 285 25.02 -6.39 3.87
CA GLY A 285 24.99 -5.03 4.44
C GLY A 285 24.24 -3.98 3.60
N THR A 286 23.58 -4.38 2.50
CA THR A 286 22.71 -3.48 1.72
C THR A 286 21.27 -3.95 1.82
N ASP A 287 20.38 -3.06 2.24
CA ASP A 287 18.95 -3.35 2.34
C ASP A 287 18.31 -3.68 0.98
N PHE A 288 17.73 -4.88 0.88
CA PHE A 288 16.92 -5.32 -0.24
C PHE A 288 15.61 -5.88 0.29
N TYR A 289 14.51 -5.15 0.05
CA TYR A 289 13.20 -5.52 0.59
C TYR A 289 12.34 -6.20 -0.46
N LEU A 290 11.51 -7.11 0.00
CA LEU A 290 10.35 -7.62 -0.69
C LEU A 290 9.11 -7.02 -0.02
N THR A 291 8.24 -6.44 -0.83
CA THR A 291 6.96 -5.89 -0.38
C THR A 291 5.84 -6.69 -1.03
N VAL A 292 4.87 -7.12 -0.23
CA VAL A 292 3.65 -7.81 -0.65
C VAL A 292 2.45 -6.91 -0.34
N CYS A 293 1.49 -6.83 -1.24
CA CYS A 293 0.23 -6.11 -1.06
C CYS A 293 -0.93 -7.07 -1.32
N THR A 294 -1.95 -7.06 -0.46
CA THR A 294 -3.18 -7.84 -0.64
C THR A 294 -4.30 -7.02 -1.30
N ASN A 295 -4.21 -5.69 -1.28
CA ASN A 295 -5.29 -4.77 -1.67
C ASN A 295 -6.62 -5.05 -0.95
N ASP A 296 -6.55 -5.60 0.26
CA ASP A 296 -7.70 -5.94 1.09
C ASP A 296 -7.68 -5.04 2.33
N PHE A 297 -8.75 -4.28 2.52
CA PHE A 297 -8.90 -3.34 3.63
C PHE A 297 -9.57 -3.97 4.85
N ASP A 298 -10.31 -5.06 4.63
CA ASP A 298 -11.23 -5.62 5.60
C ASP A 298 -10.61 -6.81 6.34
N THR A 299 -9.76 -7.56 5.64
CA THR A 299 -9.16 -8.76 6.20
C THR A 299 -7.69 -8.55 6.55
N LYS A 300 -7.32 -8.90 7.78
CA LYS A 300 -5.92 -8.97 8.21
C LYS A 300 -5.33 -10.34 7.86
N TYR A 301 -4.11 -10.32 7.31
CA TYR A 301 -3.38 -11.52 6.89
C TYR A 301 -2.02 -11.62 7.56
N ASP A 302 -1.66 -12.82 8.00
CA ASP A 302 -0.31 -13.15 8.45
C ASP A 302 0.47 -13.77 7.30
N LEU A 303 1.55 -13.12 6.90
CA LEU A 303 2.44 -13.61 5.85
C LEU A 303 3.75 -14.11 6.43
N SER A 304 4.18 -15.27 5.95
CA SER A 304 5.51 -15.83 6.25
C SER A 304 6.20 -16.25 4.95
N ALA A 305 7.49 -15.96 4.85
CA ALA A 305 8.33 -16.36 3.74
C ALA A 305 9.12 -17.61 4.11
N ILE A 306 9.02 -18.63 3.29
CA ILE A 306 9.67 -19.93 3.45
C ILE A 306 10.66 -20.09 2.31
N LEU A 307 11.94 -20.15 2.64
CA LEU A 307 13.02 -20.44 1.71
C LEU A 307 13.12 -21.95 1.54
N GLU A 308 12.96 -22.45 0.31
CA GLU A 308 12.98 -23.87 0.00
C GLU A 308 13.97 -24.21 -1.12
N THR A 309 14.54 -25.41 -1.05
CA THR A 309 15.31 -26.02 -2.14
C THR A 309 14.95 -27.50 -2.24
N ASN A 310 14.73 -28.02 -3.45
CA ASN A 310 14.40 -29.43 -3.68
C ASN A 310 13.28 -29.98 -2.75
N GLY A 311 12.31 -29.14 -2.38
CA GLY A 311 11.21 -29.49 -1.46
C GLY A 311 11.56 -29.48 0.04
N GLN A 312 12.79 -29.11 0.41
CA GLN A 312 13.24 -28.95 1.79
C GLN A 312 13.20 -27.48 2.21
N ARG A 313 12.62 -27.22 3.38
CA ARG A 313 12.63 -25.90 4.03
C ARG A 313 14.01 -25.62 4.62
N LEU A 314 14.58 -24.48 4.24
CA LEU A 314 15.90 -24.04 4.67
C LEU A 314 15.82 -22.99 5.79
N GLN A 315 14.92 -22.02 5.64
CA GLN A 315 14.76 -20.90 6.56
C GLN A 315 13.36 -20.30 6.40
N GLU A 316 12.84 -19.71 7.47
CA GLU A 316 11.56 -19.01 7.48
C GLU A 316 11.73 -17.61 8.10
N ALA A 317 10.93 -16.65 7.65
CA ALA A 317 10.83 -15.34 8.28
C ALA A 317 9.42 -14.76 8.10
N LYS A 318 8.94 -14.00 9.09
CA LYS A 318 7.65 -13.32 9.03
C LYS A 318 7.78 -11.98 8.31
N PHE A 319 6.73 -11.58 7.61
CA PHE A 319 6.64 -10.22 7.09
C PHE A 319 6.23 -9.25 8.21
N ILE A 320 6.66 -8.00 8.08
CA ILE A 320 6.28 -6.90 8.96
C ILE A 320 5.25 -6.06 8.23
N ARG A 321 4.05 -5.97 8.79
CA ARG A 321 2.96 -5.16 8.26
C ARG A 321 3.27 -3.66 8.40
N LYS A 322 3.00 -2.90 7.33
CA LYS A 322 3.06 -1.44 7.27
C LYS A 322 1.84 -0.96 6.48
N GLY A 323 0.75 -0.65 7.18
CA GLY A 323 -0.55 -0.35 6.57
C GLY A 323 -1.10 -1.53 5.74
N MET A 324 -1.35 -1.28 4.45
CA MET A 324 -1.87 -2.26 3.47
C MET A 324 -0.80 -3.17 2.85
N VAL A 325 0.47 -2.90 3.12
CA VAL A 325 1.59 -3.68 2.59
C VAL A 325 2.31 -4.42 3.71
N GLN A 326 2.99 -5.48 3.33
CA GLN A 326 3.82 -6.28 4.23
C GLN A 326 5.23 -6.38 3.67
N ASN A 327 6.22 -6.08 4.50
CA ASN A 327 7.62 -5.96 4.08
C ASN A 327 8.48 -7.06 4.70
N LEU A 328 9.45 -7.52 3.94
CA LEU A 328 10.41 -8.53 4.35
C LEU A 328 11.80 -8.14 3.87
N LEU A 329 12.77 -8.08 4.79
CA LEU A 329 14.17 -7.87 4.42
C LEU A 329 14.72 -9.16 3.77
N LEU A 330 14.93 -9.17 2.45
CA LEU A 330 15.44 -10.36 1.76
C LEU A 330 16.87 -10.74 2.19
N ASN A 331 17.67 -9.76 2.60
CA ASN A 331 19.05 -10.01 3.03
C ASN A 331 19.17 -10.89 4.27
N GLN A 332 18.11 -11.07 5.06
CA GLN A 332 18.13 -12.01 6.18
C GLN A 332 18.34 -13.47 5.74
N PHE A 333 18.09 -13.77 4.47
CA PHE A 333 18.35 -15.08 3.86
C PHE A 333 19.74 -15.18 3.19
N TYR A 334 20.56 -14.12 3.26
CA TYR A 334 21.83 -14.03 2.51
C TYR A 334 22.75 -15.23 2.76
N ASP A 335 23.05 -15.54 4.02
CA ASP A 335 23.98 -16.63 4.36
C ASP A 335 23.46 -17.99 3.90
N THR A 336 22.16 -18.23 4.05
CA THR A 336 21.50 -19.47 3.64
C THR A 336 21.53 -19.64 2.13
N ILE A 337 21.25 -18.57 1.38
CA ILE A 337 21.28 -18.56 -0.08
C ILE A 337 22.72 -18.76 -0.60
N GLN A 338 23.73 -18.13 0.02
CA GLN A 338 25.13 -18.26 -0.42
C GLN A 338 25.72 -19.64 -0.14
N LYS A 339 25.29 -20.32 0.94
CA LYS A 339 25.77 -21.67 1.30
C LYS A 339 25.18 -22.77 0.40
N ASN A 340 24.02 -22.54 -0.19
CA ASN A 340 23.32 -23.54 -0.99
C ASN A 340 23.52 -23.27 -2.48
N ASN A 341 23.99 -24.26 -3.26
CA ASN A 341 24.25 -24.06 -4.70
C ASN A 341 23.02 -24.33 -5.58
N ASP A 342 22.02 -25.04 -5.08
CA ASP A 342 20.89 -25.54 -5.85
C ASP A 342 19.93 -24.42 -6.25
N LYS A 343 18.90 -24.75 -7.03
CA LYS A 343 17.80 -23.81 -7.25
C LYS A 343 17.08 -23.55 -5.92
N ILE A 344 16.85 -22.29 -5.61
CA ILE A 344 16.15 -21.85 -4.39
C ILE A 344 14.85 -21.15 -4.79
N MET A 345 13.80 -21.39 -4.02
CA MET A 345 12.50 -20.74 -4.16
C MET A 345 12.14 -20.08 -2.84
N LEU A 346 11.62 -18.85 -2.89
CA LEU A 346 10.99 -18.21 -1.75
C LEU A 346 9.48 -18.31 -1.95
N ARG A 347 8.82 -19.08 -1.08
CA ARG A 347 7.37 -19.24 -1.05
C ARG A 347 6.80 -18.33 0.03
N THR A 348 5.71 -17.64 -0.28
CA THR A 348 4.93 -16.91 0.72
C THR A 348 3.76 -17.78 1.16
N GLU A 349 3.68 -18.05 2.46
CA GLU A 349 2.55 -18.66 3.12
C GLU A 349 1.62 -17.56 3.64
N ILE A 350 0.33 -17.70 3.34
CA ILE A 350 -0.69 -16.68 3.61
C ILE A 350 -1.76 -17.28 4.52
N ARG A 351 -1.93 -16.70 5.71
CA ARG A 351 -2.91 -17.12 6.71
C ARG A 351 -3.86 -15.99 7.05
N ASN A 352 -5.09 -16.35 7.39
CA ASN A 352 -6.01 -15.41 8.01
C ASN A 352 -5.55 -15.13 9.45
N ALA A 353 -5.40 -13.87 9.83
CA ALA A 353 -4.83 -13.50 11.13
C ALA A 353 -5.77 -13.79 12.32
N ILE A 354 -7.09 -13.93 12.09
CA ILE A 354 -8.07 -14.13 13.17
C ILE A 354 -8.15 -15.60 13.57
N ASN A 355 -8.15 -16.51 12.61
CA ASN A 355 -8.37 -17.94 12.85
C ASN A 355 -7.17 -18.83 12.46
N GLU A 356 -6.04 -18.22 12.07
CA GLU A 356 -4.80 -18.87 11.65
C GLU A 356 -4.93 -19.86 10.47
N ARG A 357 -6.08 -19.87 9.79
CA ARG A 357 -6.34 -20.77 8.67
C ARG A 357 -5.40 -20.46 7.52
N LEU A 358 -4.70 -21.48 7.03
CA LEU A 358 -3.93 -21.41 5.80
C LEU A 358 -4.87 -21.17 4.60
N LEU A 359 -4.67 -20.05 3.92
CA LEU A 359 -5.43 -19.69 2.74
C LEU A 359 -4.74 -20.19 1.48
N ASN A 360 -3.42 -19.94 1.36
CA ASN A 360 -2.65 -20.39 0.22
C ASN A 360 -1.13 -20.35 0.49
N GLN A 361 -0.36 -20.95 -0.42
CA GLN A 361 1.07 -20.72 -0.53
C GLN A 361 1.46 -20.45 -1.99
N VAL A 362 2.31 -19.46 -2.22
CA VAL A 362 2.65 -18.99 -3.57
C VAL A 362 4.15 -18.74 -3.73
N ASP A 363 4.73 -19.25 -4.82
CA ASP A 363 6.15 -19.05 -5.13
C ASP A 363 6.37 -17.66 -5.75
N ILE A 364 7.01 -16.76 -4.99
CA ILE A 364 7.13 -15.35 -5.36
C ILE A 364 8.50 -14.98 -5.92
N ILE A 365 9.56 -15.67 -5.50
CA ILE A 365 10.94 -15.44 -5.95
C ILE A 365 11.60 -16.78 -6.27
N HIS A 366 12.30 -16.82 -7.40
CA HIS A 366 13.19 -17.89 -7.78
C HIS A 366 14.62 -17.37 -7.87
N LEU A 367 15.55 -18.12 -7.28
CA LEU A 367 16.98 -17.92 -7.45
C LEU A 367 17.57 -19.10 -8.23
N PRO A 368 18.34 -18.85 -9.30
CA PRO A 368 18.89 -19.91 -10.13
C PRO A 368 19.97 -20.70 -9.40
N GLU A 369 20.18 -21.95 -9.83
CA GLU A 369 21.31 -22.79 -9.41
C GLU A 369 22.64 -22.19 -9.88
N ILE A 370 23.69 -22.35 -9.06
CA ILE A 370 25.06 -22.02 -9.46
C ILE A 370 25.60 -23.16 -10.31
N THR A 371 25.48 -23.02 -11.63
CA THR A 371 26.20 -23.91 -12.55
C THR A 371 27.69 -23.57 -12.48
N LYS A 372 28.48 -24.47 -11.87
CA LYS A 372 29.93 -24.47 -12.08
C LYS A 372 30.15 -24.72 -13.57
N GLU A 373 30.50 -23.69 -14.33
CA GLU A 373 30.98 -23.88 -15.70
C GLU A 373 32.12 -24.89 -15.65
N LYS A 374 31.89 -26.10 -16.16
CA LYS A 374 32.99 -27.01 -16.51
C LYS A 374 33.85 -26.21 -17.47
N SER A 375 35.09 -25.93 -17.07
CA SER A 375 36.10 -25.27 -17.87
C SER A 375 36.22 -26.00 -19.20
N LYS A 376 35.49 -25.55 -20.22
CA LYS A 376 35.71 -25.98 -21.59
C LYS A 376 37.08 -25.43 -21.96
N SER A 377 38.04 -26.35 -22.07
CA SER A 377 39.33 -26.15 -22.70
C SER A 377 39.17 -25.24 -23.92
N LYS A 378 39.85 -24.09 -23.90
CA LYS A 378 39.86 -23.11 -24.98
C LYS A 378 40.17 -23.81 -26.31
N PRO A 379 39.33 -23.69 -27.36
CA PRO A 379 39.81 -23.87 -28.72
C PRO A 379 40.71 -22.68 -29.08
N GLN A 380 41.85 -22.96 -29.69
CA GLN A 380 42.74 -21.95 -30.26
C GLN A 380 41.95 -21.07 -31.25
N LYS A 381 41.94 -19.75 -31.00
CA LYS A 381 41.46 -18.77 -31.98
C LYS A 381 42.52 -18.62 -33.08
N GLN A 382 42.17 -19.03 -34.30
CA GLN A 382 42.74 -18.42 -35.50
C GLN A 382 42.21 -16.98 -35.60
N THR A 383 43.15 -16.05 -35.77
CA THR A 383 42.91 -14.62 -35.95
C THR A 383 42.53 -14.33 -37.40
N ASP A 384 41.26 -13.98 -37.62
CA ASP A 384 40.85 -13.26 -38.83
C ASP A 384 40.87 -11.76 -38.56
N LEU A 385 41.79 -11.09 -39.26
CA LEU A 385 41.94 -9.65 -39.37
C LEU A 385 40.88 -9.12 -40.34
N SER A 386 39.77 -8.58 -39.83
CA SER A 386 38.95 -7.55 -40.51
C SER A 386 37.64 -7.24 -39.77
N LYS A 387 37.73 -6.70 -38.54
CA LYS A 387 36.63 -5.89 -37.96
C LYS A 387 37.21 -4.75 -37.12
N PRO A 388 36.71 -3.51 -37.25
CA PRO A 388 37.19 -2.40 -36.44
C PRO A 388 36.91 -2.65 -34.94
N PRO A 389 37.81 -2.23 -34.03
CA PRO A 389 37.64 -2.47 -32.60
C PRO A 389 36.41 -1.73 -32.06
N ASN A 390 35.50 -2.50 -31.46
CA ASN A 390 34.33 -1.96 -30.78
C ASN A 390 34.78 -1.39 -29.42
N LYS A 391 34.96 -0.06 -29.33
CA LYS A 391 35.44 0.71 -28.16
C LYS A 391 34.71 0.46 -26.82
N LYS A 392 33.61 -0.30 -26.79
CA LYS A 392 32.85 -0.60 -25.55
C LYS A 392 33.31 -1.84 -24.77
N LYS A 393 34.08 -2.76 -25.36
CA LYS A 393 34.44 -4.04 -24.70
C LYS A 393 35.70 -3.99 -23.81
N ASP A 394 36.50 -2.93 -23.89
CA ASP A 394 37.73 -2.79 -23.09
C ASP A 394 37.54 -2.03 -21.76
N ILE A 395 36.41 -1.32 -21.59
CA ILE A 395 36.15 -0.49 -20.39
C ILE A 395 35.75 -1.33 -19.17
N ILE A 396 35.08 -2.48 -19.38
CA ILE A 396 34.49 -3.30 -18.30
C ILE A 396 35.54 -4.02 -17.43
N ASN A 397 36.82 -4.06 -17.84
CA ASN A 397 37.89 -4.76 -17.11
C ASN A 397 39.08 -3.87 -16.70
N MET A 398 38.89 -2.55 -16.67
CA MET A 398 39.97 -1.62 -16.35
C MET A 398 40.23 -1.58 -14.85
N ARG A 399 41.47 -1.89 -14.45
CA ARG A 399 41.96 -1.81 -13.07
C ARG A 399 43.31 -1.08 -13.06
N PRO A 400 43.58 -0.24 -12.04
CA PRO A 400 44.84 0.49 -11.97
C PRO A 400 46.03 -0.45 -11.75
N TYR A 401 47.22 -0.03 -12.17
CA TYR A 401 48.46 -0.64 -11.73
C TYR A 401 48.87 -0.11 -10.36
N VAL A 402 49.35 -1.01 -9.50
CA VAL A 402 49.87 -0.72 -8.16
C VAL A 402 51.15 -1.50 -7.90
N LYS A 403 52.05 -0.93 -7.10
CA LYS A 403 53.25 -1.64 -6.67
C LYS A 403 52.88 -2.71 -5.64
N GLY A 404 53.17 -3.97 -5.96
CA GLY A 404 53.17 -5.10 -5.04
C GLY A 404 54.59 -5.53 -4.68
N GLY A 405 54.72 -6.48 -3.75
CA GLY A 405 56.03 -6.96 -3.27
C GLY A 405 56.95 -7.53 -4.36
N SER A 406 56.39 -7.95 -5.51
CA SER A 406 57.13 -8.51 -6.65
C SER A 406 57.06 -7.66 -7.93
N GLY A 407 56.68 -6.38 -7.83
CA GLY A 407 56.54 -5.47 -8.98
C GLY A 407 55.11 -4.94 -9.19
N MET A 408 54.81 -4.39 -10.36
CA MET A 408 53.50 -3.81 -10.66
C MET A 408 52.43 -4.92 -10.85
N LYS A 409 51.25 -4.72 -10.26
CA LYS A 409 50.08 -5.61 -10.38
C LYS A 409 48.78 -4.81 -10.54
N LYS A 410 47.68 -5.46 -10.91
CA LYS A 410 46.35 -4.82 -10.96
C LYS A 410 45.76 -4.63 -9.56
N GLY A 411 45.37 -3.40 -9.24
CA GLY A 411 44.77 -2.98 -7.96
C GLY A 411 43.24 -3.07 -7.94
N ARG A 412 42.64 -2.71 -6.80
CA ARG A 412 41.18 -2.75 -6.58
C ARG A 412 40.44 -1.59 -7.26
N GLY A 413 40.98 -0.38 -7.22
CA GLY A 413 40.40 0.81 -7.83
C GLY A 413 41.38 1.99 -7.82
N PHE A 414 41.16 2.94 -8.72
CA PHE A 414 41.96 4.16 -8.88
C PHE A 414 41.89 5.01 -7.61
N SER A 415 42.96 5.74 -7.29
CA SER A 415 42.98 6.60 -6.09
C SER A 415 42.22 7.89 -6.33
N ARG A 416 41.88 8.59 -5.24
CA ARG A 416 41.23 9.91 -5.32
C ARG A 416 42.08 10.92 -6.06
N GLN A 417 43.39 10.88 -5.85
CA GLN A 417 44.33 11.82 -6.45
C GLN A 417 44.45 11.58 -7.97
N GLU A 418 44.49 10.32 -8.43
CA GLU A 418 44.55 10.02 -9.88
C GLU A 418 43.29 10.43 -10.62
N ILE A 419 42.12 10.28 -10.00
CA ILE A 419 40.84 10.73 -10.58
C ILE A 419 40.80 12.25 -10.73
N ILE A 420 41.29 12.98 -9.71
CA ILE A 420 41.38 14.44 -9.75
C ILE A 420 42.38 14.90 -10.81
N GLU A 421 43.57 14.30 -10.86
CA GLU A 421 44.61 14.67 -11.84
C GLU A 421 44.28 14.27 -13.29
N ALA A 422 43.39 13.29 -13.46
CA ALA A 422 42.84 12.91 -14.76
C ALA A 422 41.58 13.70 -15.14
N SER A 423 41.14 14.69 -14.33
CA SER A 423 39.92 15.47 -14.55
C SER A 423 38.63 14.62 -14.69
N VAL A 424 38.59 13.43 -14.09
CA VAL A 424 37.45 12.51 -14.18
C VAL A 424 36.37 12.91 -13.18
N THR A 425 35.14 13.16 -13.65
CA THR A 425 34.05 13.57 -12.76
C THR A 425 33.40 12.38 -12.04
N LEU A 426 32.67 12.65 -10.95
CA LEU A 426 31.86 11.62 -10.28
C LEU A 426 30.79 11.01 -11.20
N ASN A 427 30.33 11.76 -12.21
CA ASN A 427 29.38 11.27 -13.19
C ASN A 427 30.05 10.26 -14.14
N ASP A 428 31.28 10.55 -14.59
CA ASP A 428 32.05 9.65 -15.45
C ASP A 428 32.36 8.32 -14.75
N ILE A 429 32.70 8.37 -13.45
CA ILE A 429 32.91 7.15 -12.64
C ILE A 429 31.67 6.25 -12.64
N ARG A 430 30.47 6.84 -12.52
CA ARG A 430 29.19 6.10 -12.52
C ARG A 430 28.83 5.58 -13.91
N CYS A 431 28.92 6.43 -14.93
CA CYS A 431 28.56 6.09 -16.31
C CYS A 431 29.50 5.05 -16.92
N LEU A 432 30.81 5.18 -16.68
CA LEU A 432 31.85 4.33 -17.24
C LEU A 432 32.25 3.17 -16.32
N HIS A 433 31.61 3.04 -15.15
CA HIS A 433 31.88 1.98 -14.17
C HIS A 433 33.36 1.90 -13.74
N ILE A 434 34.01 3.06 -13.57
CA ILE A 434 35.44 3.15 -13.21
C ILE A 434 35.62 2.69 -11.75
N PRO A 435 36.43 1.66 -11.46
CA PRO A 435 36.64 1.21 -10.08
C PRO A 435 37.38 2.27 -9.27
N PHE A 436 36.76 2.78 -8.20
CA PHE A 436 37.30 3.85 -7.36
C PHE A 436 37.62 3.35 -5.95
N ASP A 437 38.86 3.48 -5.51
CA ASP A 437 39.31 3.15 -4.15
C ASP A 437 39.63 4.42 -3.35
N LYS A 438 38.62 4.87 -2.58
CA LYS A 438 38.72 6.06 -1.70
C LYS A 438 39.83 5.97 -0.66
N ARG A 439 40.30 4.77 -0.31
CA ARG A 439 41.30 4.54 0.75
C ARG A 439 42.73 4.56 0.22
N ARG A 440 42.92 4.47 -1.11
CA ARG A 440 44.24 4.44 -1.73
C ARG A 440 44.84 5.84 -1.80
N LYS A 441 46.08 5.98 -1.31
CA LYS A 441 46.83 7.25 -1.31
C LYS A 441 47.94 7.32 -2.36
N SER A 442 48.32 6.19 -2.95
CA SER A 442 49.34 6.14 -4.01
C SER A 442 48.80 6.66 -5.34
N THR A 443 49.64 7.36 -6.08
CA THR A 443 49.35 7.94 -7.40
C THR A 443 50.42 7.47 -8.38
N TYR A 444 50.01 7.01 -9.56
CA TYR A 444 50.91 6.58 -10.63
C TYR A 444 50.52 7.26 -11.95
N LEU A 445 51.51 7.78 -12.69
CA LEU A 445 51.31 8.50 -13.95
C LEU A 445 50.61 7.62 -14.99
N GLU A 446 50.97 6.35 -15.05
CA GLU A 446 50.36 5.38 -15.97
C GLU A 446 48.86 5.24 -15.71
N ASN A 447 48.41 5.31 -14.46
CA ASN A 447 46.99 5.24 -14.13
C ASN A 447 46.23 6.51 -14.57
N ILE A 448 46.88 7.67 -14.46
CA ILE A 448 46.30 8.96 -14.88
C ILE A 448 46.14 8.99 -16.40
N GLU A 449 47.15 8.54 -17.15
CA GLU A 449 47.10 8.46 -18.61
C GLU A 449 45.99 7.51 -19.10
N ILE A 450 45.84 6.35 -18.45
CA ILE A 450 44.74 5.44 -18.78
C ILE A 450 43.39 6.11 -18.51
N LEU A 451 43.22 6.84 -17.40
CA LEU A 451 41.98 7.57 -17.10
C LEU A 451 41.68 8.68 -18.11
N LYS A 452 42.69 9.48 -18.51
CA LYS A 452 42.52 10.54 -19.53
C LYS A 452 42.09 9.99 -20.89
N SER A 453 42.61 8.81 -21.26
CA SER A 453 42.22 8.14 -22.51
C SER A 453 40.73 7.73 -22.56
N LEU A 454 40.05 7.67 -21.40
CA LEU A 454 38.63 7.31 -21.32
C LEU A 454 37.68 8.49 -21.43
N THR A 455 38.06 9.65 -20.87
CA THR A 455 37.20 10.84 -20.83
C THR A 455 37.29 11.69 -22.09
N GLY A 456 38.27 11.41 -22.96
CA GLY A 456 38.32 11.99 -24.30
C GLY A 456 38.57 13.50 -24.28
N ASP A 457 39.70 13.90 -23.72
CA ASP A 457 40.25 15.25 -23.91
C ASP A 457 41.50 15.14 -24.80
N ASP A 458 41.35 15.53 -26.07
CA ASP A 458 42.30 16.45 -26.71
C ASP A 458 41.72 17.85 -26.58
#